data_AF-A0A951QBV9-F1
#
_entry.id   AF-A0A951QBV9-F1
#
_cell.length_a   1.000
_cell.length_b   1.000
_cell.length_c   1.000
_cell.angle_alpha   90.00
_cell.angle_beta   90.00
_cell.angle_gamma   90.00
#
_symmetry.space_group_name_H-M   'P 1'
#
loop_
_entity.id
_entity.type
_entity.pdbx_description
1 polymer ?
#
loop_
_entity_poly.entity_id
_entity_poly.type
_entity_poly.pdbx_seq_one_letter_code
_entity_poly.pdbx_strand_id
1 'polypeptide(L)'
;MASKEETKGKQGFASMDEDKRKAAASKGGKTSSKSDDTASTDSKSSKAAAEVEDDDSEDLDALLDAFEEGDLTAIDLEQATEMIEEWQETLSESKESELKAIGSSLKKLSKSLSSGKAKAEDLAELLTHLGEQVDESANNADRGYKTKLHTLGRAFKKAAKSLEE
;
A
#
# COMPACT_ATOMS: atom_id res chain seq x y z
N MET A 1 -65.74 7.44 5.53
CA MET A 1 -65.73 7.61 7.00
C MET A 1 -65.09 6.34 7.54
N ALA A 2 -63.76 6.31 7.77
CA ALA A 2 -63.01 6.67 9.00
C ALA A 2 -63.26 5.61 10.12
N SER A 3 -62.30 4.95 10.79
CA SER A 3 -60.89 5.23 11.15
C SER A 3 -60.20 3.90 11.56
N LYS A 4 -58.97 3.57 11.12
CA LYS A 4 -57.63 3.86 11.70
C LYS A 4 -57.25 2.99 12.92
N GLU A 5 -56.43 1.98 12.64
CA GLU A 5 -55.67 1.15 13.59
C GLU A 5 -54.33 1.85 13.88
N GLU A 6 -53.98 2.01 15.16
CA GLU A 6 -52.75 2.67 15.63
C GLU A 6 -51.91 1.67 16.43
N THR A 7 -50.91 1.04 15.80
CA THR A 7 -49.85 0.29 16.49
C THR A 7 -48.61 1.18 16.62
N LYS A 8 -48.44 1.81 17.78
CA LYS A 8 -47.36 2.75 18.08
C LYS A 8 -46.22 2.07 18.84
N GLY A 9 -45.01 2.16 18.27
CA GLY A 9 -43.79 2.33 19.05
C GLY A 9 -42.84 1.13 19.16
N LYS A 10 -42.03 0.92 18.11
CA LYS A 10 -40.68 0.33 18.23
C LYS A 10 -39.87 1.18 19.23
N GLN A 11 -39.71 0.72 20.47
CA GLN A 11 -38.79 1.34 21.42
C GLN A 11 -37.36 0.92 21.06
N GLY A 12 -36.64 1.81 20.37
CA GLY A 12 -35.23 1.67 20.12
C GLY A 12 -34.42 1.79 21.41
N PHE A 13 -33.26 1.12 21.44
CA PHE A 13 -32.31 1.13 22.56
C PHE A 13 -31.94 2.53 23.07
N ALA A 14 -32.15 3.59 22.29
CA ALA A 14 -31.85 4.98 22.62
C ALA A 14 -32.63 5.56 23.81
N SER A 15 -33.75 4.95 24.23
CA SER A 15 -34.55 5.45 25.37
C SER A 15 -34.30 4.73 26.70
N MET A 16 -33.27 3.89 26.79
CA MET A 16 -32.95 3.11 27.99
C MET A 16 -31.78 3.74 28.77
N ASP A 17 -32.05 4.08 30.04
CA ASP A 17 -31.16 4.75 31.01
C ASP A 17 -29.77 4.08 31.10
N GLU A 18 -28.72 4.89 31.18
CA GLU A 18 -27.33 4.47 30.92
C GLU A 18 -26.80 3.48 31.96
N ASP A 19 -27.28 3.56 33.20
CA ASP A 19 -26.91 2.63 34.27
C ASP A 19 -27.45 1.21 34.02
N LYS A 20 -28.60 1.10 33.32
CA LYS A 20 -29.27 -0.18 33.04
C LYS A 20 -28.68 -0.91 31.82
N ARG A 21 -27.94 -0.22 30.95
CA ARG A 21 -27.24 -0.86 29.82
C ARG A 21 -25.95 -1.56 30.25
N LYS A 22 -25.23 -1.05 31.25
CA LYS A 22 -23.99 -1.67 31.73
C LYS A 22 -24.20 -3.00 32.47
N ALA A 23 -25.35 -3.20 33.12
CA ALA A 23 -25.59 -4.39 33.93
C ALA A 23 -25.95 -5.66 33.14
N ALA A 24 -26.36 -5.54 31.86
CA ALA A 24 -26.83 -6.69 31.07
C ALA A 24 -25.70 -7.49 30.39
N ALA A 25 -24.45 -6.99 30.36
CA ALA A 25 -23.33 -7.69 29.74
C ALA A 25 -22.70 -8.79 30.62
N SER A 26 -23.14 -8.98 31.87
CA SER A 26 -22.43 -9.82 32.85
C SER A 26 -23.06 -11.20 33.12
N LYS A 27 -24.19 -11.57 32.48
CA LYS A 27 -24.79 -12.90 32.70
C LYS A 27 -25.47 -13.52 31.47
N GLY A 28 -24.79 -14.51 30.90
CA GLY A 28 -25.33 -15.55 30.02
C GLY A 28 -24.28 -15.98 29.00
N GLY A 29 -23.78 -17.21 28.90
CA GLY A 29 -24.11 -18.46 29.57
C GLY A 29 -23.76 -19.61 28.62
N LYS A 30 -22.81 -20.47 29.03
CA LYS A 30 -22.64 -21.91 28.69
C LYS A 30 -22.41 -22.35 27.23
N THR A 31 -21.28 -23.02 26.96
CA THR A 31 -21.20 -24.49 26.71
C THR A 31 -19.75 -24.98 26.84
N SER A 32 -19.57 -26.13 27.49
CA SER A 32 -18.31 -26.89 27.61
C SER A 32 -18.04 -27.72 26.34
N SER A 33 -16.85 -27.62 25.74
CA SER A 33 -16.04 -28.77 25.26
C SER A 33 -14.73 -28.31 24.59
N LYS A 34 -13.63 -28.79 25.16
CA LYS A 34 -12.25 -28.94 24.67
C LYS A 34 -12.06 -29.02 23.14
N SER A 35 -11.23 -28.13 22.56
CA SER A 35 -10.29 -28.36 21.44
C SER A 35 -9.37 -27.13 21.26
N ASP A 36 -8.06 -27.39 21.32
CA ASP A 36 -6.87 -26.66 20.84
C ASP A 36 -6.83 -25.12 20.68
N ASP A 37 -5.88 -24.54 21.42
CA ASP A 37 -4.89 -23.51 21.06
C ASP A 37 -5.19 -22.61 19.84
N THR A 38 -5.53 -21.34 20.11
CA THR A 38 -5.02 -20.11 19.46
C THR A 38 -5.98 -18.93 19.71
N ALA A 39 -5.40 -17.72 19.75
CA ALA A 39 -6.04 -16.41 19.92
C ALA A 39 -6.18 -15.88 21.37
N SER A 40 -5.02 -15.66 22.01
CA SER A 40 -4.84 -14.41 22.75
C SER A 40 -4.86 -13.25 21.75
N THR A 41 -5.65 -12.21 21.99
CA THR A 41 -5.18 -10.89 22.47
C THR A 41 -6.30 -9.87 22.27
N ASP A 42 -6.91 -9.48 23.39
CA ASP A 42 -7.50 -8.16 23.59
C ASP A 42 -6.41 -7.11 23.34
N SER A 43 -6.59 -6.29 22.31
CA SER A 43 -5.83 -5.05 22.15
C SER A 43 -6.81 -3.92 21.89
N LYS A 44 -7.36 -3.42 22.99
CA LYS A 44 -7.68 -2.01 23.14
C LYS A 44 -6.40 -1.20 22.91
N SER A 45 -6.23 -0.63 21.72
CA SER A 45 -5.35 0.52 21.48
C SER A 45 -6.25 1.66 21.00
N SER A 46 -6.71 2.53 21.89
CA SER A 46 -6.15 3.87 22.04
C SER A 46 -5.67 4.50 20.73
N LYS A 47 -6.55 5.33 20.17
CA LYS A 47 -6.26 6.58 19.47
C LYS A 47 -4.79 7.03 19.55
N ALA A 48 -4.09 6.85 18.44
CA ALA A 48 -3.18 7.81 17.86
C ALA A 48 -3.06 7.44 16.38
N ALA A 49 -4.03 7.84 15.56
CA ALA A 49 -3.73 8.15 14.16
C ALA A 49 -2.78 9.35 14.26
N ALA A 50 -1.47 9.12 14.22
CA ALA A 50 -0.74 9.07 12.95
C ALA A 50 -0.95 10.40 12.21
N GLU A 51 -0.56 11.49 12.85
CA GLU A 51 0.05 12.59 12.12
C GLU A 51 1.51 12.19 11.93
N VAL A 52 1.75 11.41 10.87
CA VAL A 52 3.08 11.28 10.28
C VAL A 52 2.81 11.41 8.79
N GLU A 53 2.86 12.66 8.34
CA GLU A 53 3.18 13.07 6.96
C GLU A 53 2.73 12.05 5.90
N ASP A 54 1.44 12.07 5.59
CA ASP A 54 0.86 11.44 4.39
C ASP A 54 1.22 12.22 3.10
N ASP A 55 1.97 13.33 3.21
CA ASP A 55 2.30 14.24 2.11
C ASP A 55 3.11 13.53 1.01
N ASP A 56 4.27 12.94 1.35
CA ASP A 56 5.09 12.18 0.39
C ASP A 56 4.39 10.94 -0.17
N SER A 57 3.40 10.42 0.57
CA SER A 57 2.63 9.25 0.15
C SER A 57 1.67 9.63 -0.98
N GLU A 58 1.02 10.78 -0.91
CA GLU A 58 0.09 11.26 -1.94
C GLU A 58 0.83 11.65 -3.23
N ASP A 59 1.99 12.31 -3.11
CA ASP A 59 2.84 12.64 -4.26
C ASP A 59 3.37 11.39 -4.97
N LEU A 60 3.81 10.37 -4.22
CA LEU A 60 4.25 9.10 -4.81
C LEU A 60 3.12 8.31 -5.47
N ASP A 61 1.89 8.37 -4.94
CA ASP A 61 0.74 7.73 -5.58
C ASP A 61 0.37 8.45 -6.89
N ALA A 62 0.42 9.79 -6.92
CA ALA A 62 0.22 10.55 -8.16
C ALA A 62 1.32 10.25 -9.20
N LEU A 63 2.57 10.12 -8.75
CA LEU A 63 3.70 9.73 -9.60
C LEU A 63 3.53 8.32 -10.17
N LEU A 64 3.04 7.39 -9.35
CA LEU A 64 2.77 6.01 -9.76
C LEU A 64 1.61 5.90 -10.74
N ASP A 65 0.56 6.69 -10.54
CA ASP A 65 -0.57 6.75 -11.47
C ASP A 65 -0.09 7.24 -12.85
N ALA A 66 0.80 8.25 -12.89
CA ALA A 66 1.46 8.68 -14.12
C ALA A 66 2.35 7.58 -14.73
N PHE A 67 3.00 6.76 -13.90
CA PHE A 67 3.81 5.60 -14.30
C PHE A 67 3.00 4.41 -14.82
N GLU A 68 1.75 4.26 -14.37
CA GLU A 68 0.86 3.17 -14.77
C GLU A 68 0.05 3.54 -16.03
N GLU A 69 -0.41 4.79 -16.09
CA GLU A 69 -1.14 5.37 -17.21
C GLU A 69 -0.20 5.67 -18.39
N GLY A 70 1.02 6.11 -18.11
CA GLY A 70 2.12 6.21 -19.07
C GLY A 70 2.81 4.87 -19.28
N ASP A 71 3.27 4.59 -20.50
CA ASP A 71 4.36 3.63 -20.64
C ASP A 71 5.65 4.36 -20.25
N LEU A 72 6.55 3.72 -19.49
CA LEU A 72 7.85 4.29 -19.14
C LEU A 72 8.68 4.63 -20.39
N THR A 73 8.36 4.02 -21.53
CA THR A 73 8.90 4.34 -22.85
C THR A 73 8.17 5.48 -23.57
N ALA A 74 6.96 5.82 -23.14
CA ALA A 74 6.15 6.92 -23.67
C ALA A 74 6.38 8.26 -22.94
N ILE A 75 6.87 8.22 -21.70
CA ILE A 75 7.40 9.39 -21.00
C ILE A 75 8.82 9.71 -21.50
N ASP A 76 9.17 11.00 -21.50
CA ASP A 76 10.50 11.44 -21.90
C ASP A 76 11.57 10.84 -20.99
N LEU A 77 12.74 10.53 -21.55
CA LEU A 77 13.84 9.90 -20.82
C LEU A 77 14.28 10.74 -19.61
N GLU A 78 14.19 12.07 -19.71
CA GLU A 78 14.51 13.01 -18.63
C GLU A 78 13.48 12.89 -17.49
N GLN A 79 12.18 12.87 -17.81
CA GLN A 79 11.10 12.65 -16.85
C GLN A 79 11.18 11.26 -16.20
N ALA A 80 11.45 10.21 -16.98
CA ALA A 80 11.64 8.87 -16.44
C ALA A 80 12.84 8.81 -15.48
N THR A 81 13.93 9.52 -15.79
CA THR A 81 15.12 9.59 -14.92
C THR A 81 14.80 10.32 -13.62
N GLU A 82 14.13 11.47 -13.69
CA GLU A 82 13.70 12.26 -12.51
C GLU A 82 12.82 11.42 -11.57
N MET A 83 11.81 10.73 -12.12
CA MET A 83 10.93 9.86 -11.34
C MET A 83 11.67 8.68 -10.68
N ILE A 84 12.66 8.10 -11.37
CA ILE A 84 13.50 7.03 -10.80
C ILE A 84 14.38 7.58 -9.66
N GLU A 85 14.85 8.83 -9.77
CA GLU A 85 15.65 9.49 -8.74
C GLU A 85 14.82 9.87 -7.50
N GLU A 86 13.59 10.33 -7.69
CA GLU A 86 12.65 10.62 -6.61
C GLU A 86 12.31 9.34 -5.82
N TRP A 87 11.99 8.24 -6.52
CA TRP A 87 11.82 6.91 -5.91
C TRP A 87 13.09 6.41 -5.21
N GLN A 88 14.27 6.69 -5.78
CA GLN A 88 15.53 6.36 -5.13
C GLN A 88 15.71 7.13 -3.82
N GLU A 89 15.35 8.42 -3.78
CA GLU A 89 15.46 9.26 -2.59
C GLU A 89 14.58 8.71 -1.48
N THR A 90 13.28 8.53 -1.74
CA THR A 90 12.32 7.95 -0.78
C THR A 90 12.77 6.59 -0.26
N LEU A 91 13.22 5.70 -1.15
CA LEU A 91 13.66 4.35 -0.76
C LEU A 91 15.00 4.35 -0.02
N SER A 92 15.83 5.38 -0.23
CA SER A 92 17.10 5.53 0.48
C SER A 92 16.93 6.07 1.91
N GLU A 93 15.88 6.84 2.16
CA GLU A 93 15.50 7.34 3.48
C GLU A 93 14.79 6.28 4.34
N SER A 94 14.30 5.23 3.67
CA SER A 94 13.68 4.08 4.32
C SER A 94 14.60 3.41 5.35
N LYS A 95 14.03 2.97 6.47
CA LYS A 95 14.78 2.21 7.51
C LYS A 95 15.07 0.78 7.08
N GLU A 96 14.30 0.26 6.14
CA GLU A 96 14.41 -1.08 5.60
C GLU A 96 15.64 -1.23 4.68
N SER A 97 16.49 -2.22 4.98
CA SER A 97 17.68 -2.50 4.17
C SER A 97 17.34 -2.98 2.75
N GLU A 98 16.20 -3.65 2.58
CA GLU A 98 15.71 -4.12 1.28
C GLU A 98 15.30 -2.93 0.39
N LEU A 99 14.60 -1.94 0.94
CA LEU A 99 14.23 -0.72 0.21
C LEU A 99 15.46 0.09 -0.20
N LYS A 100 16.47 0.20 0.66
CA LYS A 100 17.76 0.81 0.31
C LYS A 100 18.49 0.08 -0.81
N ALA A 101 18.37 -1.25 -0.88
CA ALA A 101 18.94 -2.03 -1.98
C ALA A 101 18.24 -1.73 -3.30
N ILE A 102 16.91 -1.55 -3.29
CA ILE A 102 16.16 -1.08 -4.46
C ILE A 102 16.63 0.31 -4.89
N GLY A 103 16.70 1.28 -3.96
CA GLY A 103 17.19 2.63 -4.27
C GLY A 103 18.58 2.63 -4.92
N SER A 104 19.47 1.75 -4.45
CA SER A 104 20.79 1.56 -5.07
C SER A 104 20.74 0.99 -6.49
N SER A 105 19.79 0.08 -6.76
CA SER A 105 19.60 -0.48 -8.09
C SER A 105 18.90 0.53 -9.03
N LEU A 106 17.93 1.31 -8.54
CA LEU A 106 17.30 2.43 -9.25
C LEU A 106 18.32 3.47 -9.69
N LYS A 107 19.24 3.84 -8.80
CA LYS A 107 20.35 4.76 -9.13
C LYS A 107 21.23 4.27 -10.28
N LYS A 108 21.45 2.96 -10.37
CA LYS A 108 22.21 2.37 -11.48
C LYS A 108 21.42 2.47 -12.78
N LEU A 109 20.11 2.23 -12.72
CA LEU A 109 19.21 2.38 -13.86
C LEU A 109 19.16 3.84 -14.34
N SER A 110 18.96 4.82 -13.45
CA SER A 110 18.92 6.26 -13.80
C SER A 110 20.22 6.68 -14.51
N LYS A 111 21.37 6.23 -13.99
CA LYS A 111 22.68 6.50 -14.59
C LYS A 111 22.86 5.85 -15.96
N SER A 112 22.35 4.64 -16.16
CA SER A 112 22.40 3.94 -17.45
C SER A 112 21.49 4.62 -18.49
N LEU A 113 20.29 5.04 -18.08
CA LEU A 113 19.34 5.80 -18.90
C LEU A 113 19.94 7.17 -19.28
N SER A 114 20.36 7.97 -18.29
CA SER A 114 20.96 9.30 -18.49
C SER A 114 22.24 9.26 -19.34
N SER A 115 23.02 8.19 -19.25
CA SER A 115 24.20 8.03 -20.10
C SER A 115 23.85 7.80 -21.58
N GLY A 116 22.62 7.38 -21.92
CA GLY A 116 22.16 7.10 -23.28
C GLY A 116 22.99 6.06 -24.06
N LYS A 117 23.87 5.32 -23.37
CA LYS A 117 24.83 4.38 -23.95
C LYS A 117 24.39 2.93 -23.83
N ALA A 118 23.42 2.65 -22.96
CA ALA A 118 22.89 1.31 -22.79
C ALA A 118 22.04 0.93 -24.01
N LYS A 119 22.17 -0.31 -24.47
CA LYS A 119 21.30 -0.83 -25.53
C LYS A 119 19.91 -1.09 -24.97
N ALA A 120 18.91 -1.08 -25.83
CA ALA A 120 17.54 -1.39 -25.45
C ALA A 120 17.42 -2.79 -24.81
N GLU A 121 18.13 -3.77 -25.35
CA GLU A 121 18.23 -5.15 -24.83
C GLU A 121 18.78 -5.18 -23.39
N ASP A 122 19.94 -4.56 -23.16
CA ASP A 122 20.57 -4.48 -21.84
C ASP A 122 19.69 -3.71 -20.83
N LEU A 123 18.98 -2.67 -21.29
CA LEU A 123 18.04 -1.89 -20.49
C LEU A 123 16.79 -2.70 -20.12
N ALA A 124 16.24 -3.47 -21.06
CA ALA A 124 15.08 -4.32 -20.82
C ALA A 124 15.38 -5.43 -19.80
N GLU A 125 16.55 -6.08 -19.91
CA GLU A 125 17.02 -7.04 -18.91
C GLU A 125 17.18 -6.39 -17.53
N LEU A 126 17.79 -5.20 -17.48
CA LEU A 126 17.98 -4.46 -16.23
C LEU A 126 16.63 -4.07 -15.61
N LEU A 127 15.69 -3.54 -16.40
CA LEU A 127 14.34 -3.16 -15.98
C LEU A 127 13.53 -4.37 -15.48
N THR A 128 13.63 -5.51 -16.15
CA THR A 128 12.97 -6.76 -15.72
C THR A 128 13.49 -7.21 -14.37
N HIS A 129 14.81 -7.30 -14.23
CA HIS A 129 15.44 -7.71 -12.96
C HIS A 129 15.15 -6.69 -11.84
N LEU A 130 15.11 -5.41 -12.16
CA LEU A 130 14.73 -4.37 -11.20
C LEU A 130 13.28 -4.56 -10.75
N GLY A 131 12.36 -4.80 -11.69
CA GLY A 131 10.95 -5.01 -11.38
C GLY A 131 10.73 -6.23 -10.49
N GLU A 132 11.48 -7.31 -10.70
CA GLU A 132 11.47 -8.49 -9.82
C GLU A 132 12.04 -8.18 -8.43
N GLN A 133 13.18 -7.48 -8.34
CA GLN A 133 13.76 -7.08 -7.05
C GLN A 133 12.82 -6.16 -6.25
N VAL A 134 12.14 -5.24 -6.95
CA VAL A 134 11.16 -4.33 -6.37
C VAL A 134 9.94 -5.11 -5.88
N ASP A 135 9.40 -6.04 -6.68
CA ASP A 135 8.28 -6.91 -6.28
C ASP A 135 8.63 -7.81 -5.08
N GLU A 136 9.85 -8.36 -5.04
CA GLU A 136 10.31 -9.19 -3.93
C GLU A 136 10.39 -8.37 -2.64
N SER A 137 10.97 -7.16 -2.72
CA SER A 137 11.03 -6.24 -1.60
C SER A 137 9.63 -5.73 -1.18
N ALA A 138 8.70 -5.55 -2.13
CA ALA A 138 7.31 -5.18 -1.87
C ALA A 138 6.60 -6.20 -0.98
N ASN A 139 6.95 -7.49 -1.10
CA ASN A 139 6.35 -8.54 -0.29
C ASN A 139 6.75 -8.46 1.19
N ASN A 140 7.96 -7.96 1.47
CA ASN A 140 8.50 -7.78 2.82
C ASN A 140 8.25 -6.36 3.38
N ALA A 141 7.97 -5.39 2.50
CA ALA A 141 7.72 -4.01 2.88
C ALA A 141 6.42 -3.81 3.67
N ASP A 142 6.39 -2.74 4.47
CA ASP A 142 5.20 -2.28 5.19
C ASP A 142 4.02 -2.02 4.26
N ARG A 143 2.81 -2.12 4.84
CA ARG A 143 1.54 -2.06 4.09
C ARG A 143 1.38 -0.78 3.24
N GLY A 144 2.01 0.32 3.64
CA GLY A 144 2.01 1.59 2.90
C GLY A 144 2.90 1.59 1.65
N TYR A 145 4.03 0.88 1.67
CA TYR A 145 4.95 0.80 0.53
C TYR A 145 4.68 -0.41 -0.36
N LYS A 146 4.07 -1.47 0.17
CA LYS A 146 3.80 -2.71 -0.56
C LYS A 146 3.08 -2.48 -1.89
N THR A 147 1.94 -1.80 -1.88
CA THR A 147 1.16 -1.53 -3.10
C THR A 147 1.96 -0.69 -4.10
N LYS A 148 2.67 0.32 -3.58
CA LYS A 148 3.43 1.26 -4.38
C LYS A 148 4.62 0.59 -5.08
N LEU A 149 5.36 -0.23 -4.35
CA LEU A 149 6.46 -1.03 -4.88
C LEU A 149 5.97 -2.05 -5.92
N HIS A 150 4.85 -2.74 -5.66
CA HIS A 150 4.27 -3.63 -6.67
C HIS A 150 3.91 -2.88 -7.97
N THR A 151 3.42 -1.64 -7.85
CA THR A 151 3.07 -0.80 -9.00
C THR A 151 4.33 -0.38 -9.75
N LEU A 152 5.35 0.10 -9.04
CA LEU A 152 6.66 0.43 -9.60
C LEU A 152 7.31 -0.79 -10.30
N GLY A 153 7.28 -1.96 -9.67
CA GLY A 153 7.84 -3.20 -10.24
C GLY A 153 7.11 -3.66 -11.49
N ARG A 154 5.79 -3.49 -11.56
CA ARG A 154 5.00 -3.72 -12.78
C ARG A 154 5.36 -2.75 -13.88
N ALA A 155 5.51 -1.46 -13.55
CA ALA A 155 5.86 -0.44 -14.52
C ALA A 155 7.23 -0.71 -15.15
N PHE A 156 8.24 -1.11 -14.37
CA PHE A 156 9.54 -1.51 -14.92
C PHE A 156 9.44 -2.72 -15.85
N LYS A 157 8.68 -3.75 -15.49
CA LYS A 157 8.47 -4.92 -16.36
C LYS A 157 7.69 -4.58 -17.64
N LYS A 158 6.77 -3.62 -17.56
CA LYS A 158 6.05 -3.10 -18.74
C LYS A 158 7.01 -2.35 -19.66
N ALA A 159 7.80 -1.44 -19.10
CA ALA A 159 8.86 -0.73 -19.81
C ALA A 159 9.83 -1.68 -20.52
N ALA A 160 10.31 -2.70 -19.80
CA ALA A 160 11.22 -3.69 -20.35
C ALA A 160 10.64 -4.35 -21.61
N LYS A 161 9.38 -4.79 -21.56
CA LYS A 161 8.69 -5.35 -22.73
C LYS A 161 8.57 -4.37 -23.88
N SER A 162 8.26 -3.12 -23.58
CA SER A 162 8.16 -2.05 -24.60
C SER A 162 9.51 -1.70 -25.23
N LEU A 163 10.64 -2.01 -24.58
CA LEU A 163 11.99 -1.93 -25.18
C LEU A 163 12.39 -3.17 -26.00
N GLU A 164 11.73 -4.32 -25.77
CA GLU A 164 11.97 -5.57 -26.52
C GLU A 164 11.13 -5.66 -27.81
N GLU A 165 10.00 -4.94 -27.90
CA GLU A 165 9.14 -4.85 -29.09
C GLU A 165 9.68 -3.88 -30.16
#